data_AF-A0A1B8YHN1-F1
#
_entry.id   AF-A0A1B8YHN1-F1
#
_cell.length_a   1.000
_cell.length_b   1.000
_cell.length_c   1.000
_cell.angle_alpha   90.00
_cell.angle_beta   90.00
_cell.angle_gamma   90.00
#
_symmetry.space_group_name_H-M   'P 1'
#
loop_
_entity.id
_entity.type
_entity.pdbx_description
1 polymer ?
#
loop_
_entity_poly.entity_id
_entity_poly.type
_entity_poly.pdbx_seq_one_letter_code
_entity_poly.pdbx_strand_id
1 'polypeptide(L)' 'MYQTVILQIRGPLLLTFNLTSPAPFEDGQRDTLLAIVHSFQAA' A
#
# COMPACT_ATOMS: atom_id res chain seq x y z
N MET A 1 -13.12 -10.04 6.22
CA MET A 1 -12.58 -9.40 5.01
C MET A 1 -12.02 -8.06 5.45
N TYR A 2 -10.70 -7.91 5.41
CA TYR A 2 -9.99 -6.71 5.85
C TYR A 2 -9.56 -5.94 4.62
N GLN A 3 -9.78 -4.62 4.64
CA GLN A 3 -9.32 -3.73 3.59
C GLN A 3 -8.29 -2.77 4.17
N THR A 4 -7.13 -2.68 3.52
CA THR A 4 -6.09 -1.70 3.81
C THR A 4 -6.00 -0.77 2.61
N VAL A 5 -6.11 0.53 2.87
CA VAL A 5 -5.99 1.57 1.85
C VAL A 5 -4.76 2.39 2.15
N ILE A 6 -3.83 2.44 1.19
CA ILE A 6 -2.66 3.29 1.26
C ILE A 6 -2.86 4.45 0.29
N LEU A 7 -2.76 5.67 0.82
CA LEU A 7 -2.81 6.90 0.05
C LEU A 7 -1.43 7.53 0.06
N GLN A 8 -0.90 7.83 -1.13
CA GLN A 8 0.38 8.46 -1.29
C GLN A 8 0.32 9.59 -2.32
N ILE A 9 0.84 10.76 -1.93
CA ILE A 9 1.02 11.89 -2.84
C ILE A 9 2.46 11.86 -3.35
N ARG A 10 2.64 11.85 -4.68
CA ARG A 10 3.95 11.91 -5.36
C ARG A 10 3.94 13.02 -6.40
N GLY A 11 4.49 14.17 -6.05
CA GLY A 11 4.38 15.37 -6.89
C GLY A 11 2.91 15.71 -7.15
N PRO A 12 2.46 15.83 -8.41
CA PRO A 12 1.06 16.09 -8.74
C PRO A 12 0.15 14.86 -8.67
N LEU A 13 0.70 13.66 -8.45
CA LEU A 13 -0.04 12.40 -8.50
C LEU A 13 -0.57 12.01 -7.13
N LEU A 14 -1.84 11.59 -7.08
CA LEU A 14 -2.42 10.87 -5.96
C LEU A 14 -2.49 9.38 -6.32
N LEU A 15 -1.72 8.57 -5.61
CA LEU A 15 -1.71 7.12 -5.75
C LEU A 15 -2.52 6.48 -4.62
N THR A 16 -3.41 5.57 -4.99
CA THR A 16 -4.26 4.81 -4.07
C THR A 16 -4.05 3.33 -4.28
N PHE A 17 -3.66 2.61 -3.23
CA PHE A 17 -3.50 1.16 -3.25
C PHE A 17 -4.55 0.54 -2.34
N ASN A 18 -5.47 -0.23 -2.93
CA ASN A 18 -6.53 -0.95 -2.23
C ASN A 18 -6.16 -2.42 -2.10
N LEU A 19 -5.88 -2.86 -0.88
CA LEU A 19 -5.53 -4.24 -0.58
C LEU A 19 -6.63 -4.90 0.22
N THR A 20 -6.97 -6.11 -0.16
CA THR A 20 -7.99 -6.92 0.49
C THR A 20 -7.38 -8.22 0.95
N SER A 21 -7.58 -8.57 2.21
CA SER A 21 -7.04 -9.80 2.81
C SER A 21 -8.10 -10.51 3.67
N PRO A 22 -7.97 -11.84 3.83
CA PRO A 22 -8.84 -12.60 4.74
C PRO A 22 -8.54 -12.31 6.22
N ALA A 23 -7.31 -11.89 6.54
CA ALA A 23 -6.84 -11.57 7.90
C ALA A 23 -6.05 -10.25 7.94
N PRO A 24 -5.92 -9.58 9.09
CA PRO A 24 -5.10 -8.37 9.22
C PRO A 24 -3.63 -8.62 8.88
N PHE A 25 -2.93 -7.59 8.39
CA PHE A 25 -1.49 -7.66 8.20
C PHE A 25 -0.73 -7.60 9.53
N GLU A 26 0.22 -8.52 9.71
CA GLU A 26 1.24 -8.48 10.75
C GLU A 26 2.26 -7.37 10.49
N ASP A 27 3.01 -6.95 11.51
CA ASP A 27 3.92 -5.79 11.40
C ASP A 27 4.96 -5.97 10.28
N GLY A 28 5.59 -7.15 10.16
CA GLY A 28 6.54 -7.42 9.06
C GLY A 28 5.91 -7.43 7.66
N GLN A 29 4.63 -7.80 7.57
CA GLN A 29 3.88 -7.74 6.31
C GLN A 29 3.56 -6.31 5.90
N ARG A 30 3.31 -5.42 6.87
CA ARG A 30 3.10 -3.98 6.63
C ARG A 30 4.37 -3.32 6.12
N ASP A 31 5.52 -3.62 6.71
CA ASP A 31 6.81 -3.07 6.27
C ASP A 31 7.14 -3.51 4.83
N THR A 32 6.92 -4.79 4.55
CA THR A 32 7.10 -5.34 3.19
C THR A 32 6.14 -4.68 2.19
N LEU A 33 4.88 -4.51 2.58
CA LEU A 33 3.87 -3.84 1.75
C LEU A 33 4.25 -2.39 1.45
N LEU A 34 4.73 -1.65 2.45
CA LEU A 34 5.23 -0.29 2.26
C LEU A 34 6.43 -0.27 1.31
N ALA A 35 7.38 -1.19 1.43
CA ALA A 35 8.50 -1.30 0.51
C ALA A 35 8.05 -1.53 -0.94
N ILE A 36 7.06 -2.41 -1.15
CA ILE A 36 6.46 -2.63 -2.48
C ILE A 36 5.83 -1.35 -3.00
N VAL A 37 4.99 -0.69 -2.20
CA VAL A 37 4.36 0.58 -2.58
C VAL A 37 5.41 1.62 -2.95
N HIS A 38 6.48 1.76 -2.15
CA HIS A 38 7.57 2.70 -2.44
C HIS A 38 8.31 2.38 -3.74
N SER A 39 8.50 1.09 -4.07
CA SER A 39 9.16 0.67 -5.30
C SER A 39 8.34 0.92 -6.57
N PHE A 40 7.03 1.09 -6.45
CA PHE A 40 6.14 1.36 -7.59
C PHE A 40 6.54 2.68 -8.26
N GLN A 41 6.86 2.68 -9.54
CA GLN A 41 7.12 3.90 -10.31
C GLN A 41 5.86 4.25 -11.11
N ALA A 42 5.20 5.35 -10.75
CA ALA A 42 4.10 5.88 -11.54
C ALA A 42 4.69 6.60 -12.77
N ALA A 43 4.40 6.06 -13.96
CA ALA A 43 4.85 6.58 -15.24
C ALA A 43 4.11 7.85 -15.66
#